data_AF-A0A842V2T2-F1
#
_entry.id   AF-A0A842V2T2-F1
#
_cell.length_a   1.000
_cell.length_b   1.000
_cell.length_c   1.000
_cell.angle_alpha   90.00
_cell.angle_beta   90.00
_cell.angle_gamma   90.00
#
_symmetry.space_group_name_H-M   'P 1'
#
loop_
_entity.id
_entity.type
_entity.pdbx_description
1 polymer ?
#
loop_
_entity_poly.entity_id
_entity_poly.type
_entity_poly.pdbx_seq_one_letter_code
_entity_poly.pdbx_strand_id
1 'polypeptide(L)'
;MVETKKIVLDTNFLMIPAQFGLDITEEIDRIANFPYKLLIFDKSLEELSNVVKKQKGADKEAARTTKILVHELVNNNKLNIIPAKTAYIDQEILDFADKDTIVATQDVALRSRLKKRGIKTIIMRQKKHLLIEG
;
A
#
# COMPACT_ATOMS: atom_id res chain seq x y z
N MET A 1 5.60 -26.55 -0.30
CA MET A 1 5.06 -25.40 0.46
C MET A 1 4.82 -24.29 -0.55
N VAL A 2 3.62 -23.72 -0.63
CA VAL A 2 3.38 -22.57 -1.52
C VAL A 2 3.98 -21.34 -0.85
N GLU A 3 4.98 -20.73 -1.47
CA GLU A 3 5.65 -19.53 -0.94
C GLU A 3 4.64 -18.38 -0.93
N THR A 4 4.33 -17.83 0.25
CA THR A 4 3.36 -16.74 0.41
C THR A 4 4.07 -15.41 0.15
N LYS A 5 3.60 -14.64 -0.83
CA LYS A 5 4.16 -13.32 -1.14
C LYS A 5 3.73 -12.26 -0.13
N LYS A 6 4.56 -11.23 0.06
CA LYS A 6 4.26 -10.07 0.89
C LYS A 6 3.84 -8.91 -0.01
N ILE A 7 2.69 -8.32 0.23
CA ILE A 7 2.27 -7.10 -0.46
C ILE A 7 2.31 -5.96 0.55
N VAL A 8 3.29 -5.07 0.40
CA VAL A 8 3.45 -3.90 1.26
C VAL A 8 2.63 -2.76 0.68
N LEU A 9 1.65 -2.27 1.44
CA LEU A 9 0.80 -1.15 1.07
C LEU A 9 1.41 0.17 1.54
N ASP A 10 1.60 1.08 0.59
CA ASP A 10 1.95 2.47 0.87
C ASP A 10 0.70 3.27 1.29
N THR A 11 0.90 4.30 2.12
CA THR A 11 -0.16 5.18 2.64
C THR A 11 -1.01 5.79 1.53
N ASN A 12 -0.36 6.32 0.49
CA ASN A 12 -1.06 6.96 -0.63
C ASN A 12 -1.85 5.95 -1.47
N PHE A 13 -1.41 4.69 -1.51
CA PHE A 13 -2.13 3.64 -2.21
C PHE A 13 -3.47 3.32 -1.53
N LEU A 14 -3.51 3.34 -0.20
CA LEU A 14 -4.72 3.13 0.59
C LEU A 14 -5.76 4.27 0.45
N MET A 15 -5.40 5.40 -0.16
CA MET A 15 -6.35 6.49 -0.46
C MET A 15 -7.14 6.26 -1.76
N ILE A 16 -6.73 5.29 -2.58
CA ILE A 16 -7.37 5.00 -3.88
C ILE A 16 -8.87 4.73 -3.76
N PRO A 17 -9.38 3.93 -2.81
CA PRO A 17 -10.81 3.67 -2.70
C PRO A 17 -11.63 4.94 -2.50
N ALA A 18 -11.14 5.85 -1.66
CA ALA A 18 -11.84 7.08 -1.37
C ALA A 18 -11.72 8.13 -2.49
N GLN A 19 -10.62 8.12 -3.23
CA GLN A 19 -10.39 9.09 -4.32
C GLN A 19 -11.01 8.66 -5.66
N PHE A 20 -11.09 7.35 -5.93
CA PHE A 20 -11.46 6.81 -7.25
C PHE A 20 -12.60 5.80 -7.21
N GLY A 21 -13.11 5.43 -6.02
CA GLY A 21 -14.18 4.45 -5.87
C GLY A 21 -13.76 3.02 -6.27
N LEU A 22 -12.46 2.72 -6.21
CA LEU A 22 -11.90 1.42 -6.58
C LEU A 22 -11.61 0.58 -5.34
N ASP A 23 -12.20 -0.61 -5.24
CA ASP A 23 -11.88 -1.56 -4.19
C ASP A 23 -10.48 -2.16 -4.43
N ILE A 24 -9.50 -1.68 -3.66
CA ILE A 24 -8.12 -2.15 -3.80
C ILE A 24 -7.94 -3.59 -3.32
N THR A 25 -8.79 -4.10 -2.43
CA THR A 25 -8.66 -5.48 -1.93
C THR A 25 -9.13 -6.46 -2.99
N GLU A 26 -10.31 -6.22 -3.58
CA GLU A 26 -10.82 -7.02 -4.69
C GLU A 26 -9.89 -6.95 -5.91
N GLU A 27 -9.35 -5.76 -6.23
CA GLU A 27 -8.42 -5.62 -7.35
C GLU A 27 -7.07 -6.30 -7.10
N ILE A 28 -6.58 -6.32 -5.85
CA ILE A 28 -5.40 -7.11 -5.49
C ILE A 28 -5.70 -8.60 -5.64
N ASP A 29 -6.83 -9.09 -5.16
CA ASP A 29 -7.25 -10.49 -5.34
C ASP A 29 -7.32 -10.87 -6.82
N ARG A 30 -7.82 -9.97 -7.68
CA ARG A 30 -7.92 -10.19 -9.13
C ARG A 30 -6.56 -10.35 -9.81
N ILE A 31 -5.54 -9.59 -9.38
CA ILE A 31 -4.20 -9.60 -10.02
C ILE A 31 -3.21 -10.55 -9.34
N ALA A 32 -3.41 -10.84 -8.05
CA ALA A 32 -2.54 -11.70 -7.25
C ALA A 32 -3.03 -13.16 -7.32
N ASN A 33 -2.76 -13.83 -8.45
CA ASN A 33 -3.05 -15.26 -8.65
C ASN A 33 -2.10 -16.19 -7.84
N PHE A 34 -1.69 -15.78 -6.66
CA PHE A 34 -0.77 -16.47 -5.76
C PHE A 34 -1.12 -16.13 -4.30
N PRO A 35 -0.80 -16.99 -3.32
CA PRO A 35 -1.03 -16.67 -1.92
C PRO A 35 -0.23 -15.46 -1.48
N TYR A 36 -0.87 -14.54 -0.77
CA TYR A 36 -0.23 -13.32 -0.31
C TYR A 36 -0.69 -12.90 1.10
N LYS A 37 0.06 -11.97 1.70
CA LYS A 37 -0.33 -11.24 2.91
C LYS A 37 -0.16 -9.74 2.68
N LEU A 38 -1.18 -8.96 3.06
CA LEU A 38 -1.07 -7.51 3.06
C LEU A 38 -0.35 -7.03 4.31
N LEU A 39 0.61 -6.14 4.12
CA LEU A 39 1.42 -5.54 5.18
C LEU A 39 1.36 -4.01 5.06
N ILE A 40 1.42 -3.31 6.18
CA ILE A 40 1.65 -1.86 6.24
C ILE A 40 2.57 -1.52 7.41
N PHE A 41 3.41 -0.50 7.25
CA PHE A 41 4.21 0.01 8.36
C PHE A 41 3.36 0.84 9.32
N ASP A 42 3.58 0.69 10.62
CA ASP A 42 2.92 1.49 11.67
C ASP A 42 3.02 3.00 11.41
N LYS A 43 4.21 3.48 11.05
CA LYS A 43 4.47 4.90 10.77
C LYS A 43 3.81 5.40 9.48
N SER A 44 3.45 4.53 8.53
CA SER A 44 2.61 4.89 7.38
C SER A 44 1.21 5.36 7.84
N LEU A 45 0.68 4.77 8.91
CA LEU A 45 -0.60 5.18 9.50
C LEU A 45 -0.50 6.51 10.26
N GLU A 46 0.67 6.80 10.84
CA GLU A 46 0.96 8.10 11.45
C GLU A 46 1.06 9.20 10.39
N GLU A 47 1.73 8.95 9.27
CA GLU A 47 1.78 9.85 8.12
C GLU A 47 0.38 10.17 7.59
N LEU A 48 -0.47 9.15 7.41
CA LEU A 48 -1.87 9.33 7.03
C LEU A 48 -2.60 10.26 7.99
N SER A 49 -2.37 10.09 9.29
CA SER A 49 -2.95 10.94 10.32
C SER A 49 -2.49 12.39 10.23
N ASN A 50 -1.24 12.62 9.84
CA ASN A 50 -0.69 13.95 9.61
C ASN A 50 -1.23 14.57 8.32
N VAL A 51 -1.44 13.78 7.27
CA VAL A 51 -2.12 14.19 6.03
C VAL A 51 -3.55 14.67 6.32
N VAL A 52 -4.34 13.91 7.09
CA VAL A 52 -5.70 14.33 7.52
C VAL A 52 -5.71 15.69 8.24
N LYS A 53 -4.68 15.96 9.05
CA LYS A 53 -4.58 17.20 9.83
C LYS A 53 -4.21 18.41 8.96
N LYS A 54 -3.40 18.22 7.91
CA LYS A 54 -2.83 19.29 7.08
C LYS A 54 -3.63 19.57 5.82
N GLN A 55 -4.27 18.56 5.24
CA GLN A 55 -5.05 18.66 4.00
C GLN A 55 -6.42 19.33 4.24
N LYS A 56 -7.00 19.91 3.18
CA LYS A 56 -8.35 20.50 3.16
C LYS A 56 -9.19 19.86 2.06
N GLY A 57 -10.52 19.93 2.18
CA GLY A 57 -11.44 19.45 1.16
C GLY A 57 -11.39 17.93 0.95
N ALA A 58 -11.41 17.49 -0.31
CA ALA A 58 -11.54 16.09 -0.70
C ALA A 58 -10.42 15.18 -0.14
N ASP A 59 -9.19 15.67 -0.04
CA ASP A 59 -8.06 14.86 0.46
C ASP A 59 -8.15 14.55 1.95
N LYS A 60 -8.78 15.45 2.73
CA LYS A 60 -9.04 15.20 4.15
C LYS A 60 -10.11 14.12 4.34
N GLU A 61 -11.17 14.17 3.54
CA GLU A 61 -12.22 13.15 3.55
C GLU A 61 -11.67 11.80 3.08
N ALA A 62 -10.85 11.79 2.02
CA ALA A 62 -10.19 10.58 1.55
C ALA A 62 -9.36 9.92 2.65
N ALA A 63 -8.51 10.69 3.34
CA ALA A 63 -7.67 10.15 4.39
C ALA A 63 -8.45 9.72 5.65
N ARG A 64 -9.62 10.31 5.93
CA ARG A 64 -10.56 9.82 6.97
C ARG A 64 -11.13 8.46 6.61
N THR A 65 -11.65 8.32 5.40
CA THR A 65 -12.17 7.05 4.89
C THR A 65 -11.09 5.96 4.86
N THR A 66 -9.87 6.32 4.47
CA THR A 66 -8.72 5.38 4.51
C THR A 66 -8.46 4.85 5.91
N LYS A 67 -8.58 5.66 6.97
CA LYS A 67 -8.40 5.15 8.34
C LYS A 67 -9.45 4.11 8.73
N ILE A 68 -10.70 4.33 8.32
CA ILE A 68 -11.80 3.39 8.58
C ILE A 68 -11.52 2.07 7.87
N LEU A 69 -11.13 2.14 6.58
CA LEU A 69 -10.75 0.96 5.79
C LEU A 69 -9.59 0.20 6.44
N VAL A 70 -8.50 0.88 6.82
CA VAL A 70 -7.35 0.23 7.48
C VAL A 70 -7.80 -0.47 8.76
N HIS A 71 -8.58 0.21 9.60
CA HIS A 71 -9.07 -0.36 10.85
C HIS A 71 -9.93 -1.61 10.62
N GLU A 72 -10.81 -1.58 9.62
CA GLU A 72 -11.61 -2.74 9.21
C GLU A 72 -10.73 -3.90 8.72
N LEU A 73 -9.76 -3.63 7.84
CA LEU A 73 -8.87 -4.65 7.30
C LEU A 73 -8.00 -5.30 8.40
N VAL A 74 -7.54 -4.50 9.37
CA VAL A 74 -6.76 -5.01 10.50
C VAL A 74 -7.63 -5.87 11.43
N ASN A 75 -8.83 -5.41 11.79
CA ASN A 75 -9.73 -6.17 12.68
C ASN A 75 -10.20 -7.48 12.05
N ASN A 76 -10.30 -7.54 10.73
CA ASN A 76 -10.64 -8.74 9.98
C ASN A 76 -9.42 -9.62 9.65
N ASN A 77 -8.24 -9.35 10.22
CA ASN A 77 -6.97 -10.05 9.94
C ASN A 77 -6.58 -10.08 8.45
N LYS A 78 -7.05 -9.11 7.66
CA LYS A 78 -6.72 -8.96 6.23
C LYS A 78 -5.47 -8.10 5.99
N LEU A 79 -5.11 -7.25 6.95
CA LEU A 79 -3.94 -6.36 6.89
C LEU A 79 -3.11 -6.46 8.17
N ASN A 80 -1.82 -6.77 8.03
CA ASN A 80 -0.90 -6.85 9.17
C ASN A 80 -0.09 -5.56 9.30
N ILE A 81 -0.06 -4.99 10.50
CA ILE A 81 0.79 -3.85 10.81
C ILE A 81 2.17 -4.36 11.24
N ILE A 82 3.23 -3.83 10.64
CA ILE A 82 4.62 -4.14 10.96
C ILE A 82 5.35 -2.89 11.48
N PRO A 83 6.30 -3.02 12.43
CA PRO A 83 7.00 -1.87 12.99
C PRO A 83 8.03 -1.30 12.00
N ALA A 84 8.06 0.02 11.83
CA ALA A 84 9.10 0.71 11.08
C ALA A 84 10.27 1.13 11.98
N LYS A 85 11.50 0.83 11.56
CA LYS A 85 12.72 1.21 12.30
C LYS A 85 12.98 2.71 12.23
N THR A 86 12.68 3.35 11.11
CA THR A 86 12.92 4.78 10.89
C THR A 86 11.62 5.53 10.58
N ALA A 87 11.66 6.87 10.58
CA ALA A 87 10.52 7.68 10.13
C ALA A 87 10.47 7.85 8.60
N TYR A 88 11.47 7.34 7.87
CA TYR A 88 11.56 7.45 6.41
C TYR A 88 10.94 6.22 5.77
N ILE A 89 9.61 6.24 5.58
CA ILE A 89 8.85 5.09 5.09
C ILE A 89 9.36 4.55 3.76
N ASP A 90 9.69 5.41 2.80
CA ASP A 90 10.27 4.99 1.51
C ASP A 90 11.54 4.15 1.70
N GLN A 91 12.40 4.55 2.64
CA GLN A 91 13.64 3.83 2.92
C GLN A 91 13.35 2.51 3.64
N GLU A 92 12.41 2.51 4.58
CA GLU A 92 11.96 1.30 5.28
C GLU A 92 11.37 0.26 4.30
N ILE A 93 10.54 0.71 3.35
CA ILE A 93 9.99 -0.14 2.28
C ILE A 93 11.12 -0.74 1.44
N LEU A 94 12.09 0.08 1.03
CA LEU A 94 13.23 -0.37 0.24
C LEU A 94 14.07 -1.41 0.97
N ASP A 95 14.30 -1.22 2.27
CA ASP A 95 15.13 -2.10 3.10
C ASP A 95 14.39 -3.39 3.50
N PHE A 96 13.06 -3.35 3.59
CA PHE A 96 12.22 -4.52 3.83
C PHE A 96 11.97 -5.37 2.56
N ALA A 97 11.97 -4.74 1.39
CA ALA A 97 11.63 -5.40 0.14
C ALA A 97 12.70 -6.43 -0.29
N ASP A 98 12.24 -7.65 -0.55
CA ASP A 98 13.03 -8.76 -1.08
C ASP A 98 12.32 -9.42 -2.28
N LYS A 99 12.89 -10.51 -2.82
CA LYS A 99 12.35 -11.23 -3.99
C LYS A 99 10.90 -11.72 -3.84
N ASP A 100 10.39 -11.77 -2.61
CA ASP A 100 9.05 -12.23 -2.27
C ASP A 100 8.11 -11.09 -1.86
N THR A 101 8.60 -9.85 -1.92
CA THR A 101 7.85 -8.63 -1.68
C THR A 101 7.38 -8.00 -3.00
N ILE A 102 6.13 -7.53 -2.99
CA ILE A 102 5.55 -6.66 -4.00
C ILE A 102 5.12 -5.39 -3.26
N VAL A 103 5.41 -4.22 -3.81
CA VAL A 103 5.06 -2.94 -3.17
C VAL A 103 3.93 -2.26 -3.93
N ALA A 104 2.83 -1.98 -3.25
CA ALA A 104 1.72 -1.22 -3.81
C ALA A 104 1.92 0.27 -3.51
N THR A 105 2.31 1.06 -4.52
CA THR A 105 2.58 2.50 -4.39
C THR A 105 2.26 3.24 -5.69
N GLN A 106 1.89 4.51 -5.60
CA GLN A 106 1.76 5.40 -6.75
C GLN A 106 3.02 6.26 -6.97
N ASP A 107 4.01 6.22 -6.07
CA ASP A 107 5.19 7.08 -6.16
C ASP A 107 6.15 6.60 -7.26
N VAL A 108 6.43 7.48 -8.22
CA VAL A 108 7.28 7.17 -9.39
C VAL A 108 8.76 6.97 -8.98
N ALA A 109 9.24 7.73 -8.00
CA ALA A 109 10.62 7.63 -7.53
C ALA A 109 10.86 6.34 -6.74
N LEU A 110 9.95 5.98 -5.83
CA LEU A 110 10.00 4.73 -5.08
C LEU A 110 9.92 3.52 -6.03
N ARG A 111 8.99 3.54 -7.00
CA ARG A 111 8.90 2.52 -8.05
C ARG A 111 10.19 2.35 -8.84
N SER A 112 10.81 3.46 -9.25
CA SER A 112 12.06 3.42 -10.00
C SER A 112 13.19 2.76 -9.18
N ARG A 113 13.26 3.04 -7.88
CA ARG A 113 14.24 2.41 -6.96
C ARG A 113 13.97 0.92 -6.77
N LEU A 114 12.70 0.53 -6.59
CA LEU A 114 12.28 -0.87 -6.44
C LEU A 114 12.56 -1.68 -7.70
N LYS A 115 12.23 -1.13 -8.88
CA LYS A 115 12.51 -1.76 -10.17
C LYS A 115 14.00 -2.05 -10.36
N LYS A 116 14.88 -1.12 -9.99
CA LYS A 116 16.35 -1.34 -10.02
C LYS A 116 16.81 -2.48 -9.13
N ARG A 117 16.04 -2.84 -8.09
CA ARG A 117 16.28 -3.98 -7.20
C ARG A 117 15.57 -5.27 -7.65
N GLY A 118 14.90 -5.26 -8.80
CA GLY A 118 14.11 -6.40 -9.29
C GLY A 118 12.82 -6.65 -8.50
N ILE A 119 12.37 -5.67 -7.71
CA ILE A 119 11.17 -5.75 -6.89
C ILE A 119 9.96 -5.31 -7.71
N LYS A 120 8.91 -6.14 -7.72
CA LYS A 120 7.66 -5.84 -8.40
C LYS A 120 6.84 -4.80 -7.64
N THR A 121 6.03 -4.05 -8.37
CA THR A 121 5.14 -3.02 -7.82
C THR A 121 3.71 -3.21 -8.29
N ILE A 122 2.74 -2.84 -7.45
CA ILE A 122 1.33 -2.74 -7.83
C ILE A 122 1.01 -1.25 -8.01
N ILE A 123 0.42 -0.92 -9.16
CA ILE A 123 0.00 0.44 -9.47
C ILE A 123 -1.44 0.49 -9.96
N MET A 124 -2.07 1.66 -9.86
CA MET A 124 -3.35 1.94 -10.48
C MET A 124 -3.13 2.52 -11.88
N ARG A 125 -3.79 1.94 -12.87
CA ARG A 125 -3.78 2.41 -14.26
C ARG A 125 -5.15 3.01 -14.60
N GLN A 126 -5.11 4.13 -15.31
CA GLN A 126 -6.30 4.82 -15.84
C GLN A 126 -7.38 5.16 -14.80
N LYS A 127 -7.03 5.21 -13.51
CA LYS A 127 -7.96 5.40 -12.39
C LYS A 127 -9.07 4.33 -12.31
N LYS A 128 -8.83 3.13 -12.84
CA LYS A 128 -9.87 2.10 -13.00
C LYS A 128 -9.47 0.70 -12.57
N HIS A 129 -8.19 0.35 -12.63
CA HIS A 129 -7.76 -1.00 -12.31
C HIS A 129 -6.33 -1.03 -11.78
N LEU A 130 -6.01 -2.08 -11.04
CA LEU A 130 -4.65 -2.36 -10.58
C LEU A 130 -3.89 -3.26 -11.57
N LEU A 131 -2.57 -3.12 -11.58
CA LEU A 131 -1.66 -3.93 -12.38
C LEU A 131 -0.34 -4.16 -11.64
N ILE A 132 0.22 -5.38 -11.76
CA ILE A 132 1.57 -5.70 -11.29
C ILE A 132 2.59 -5.35 -12.38
N GLU A 133 3.58 -4.53 -12.05
CA GLU A 133 4.71 -4.16 -12.90
C GLU A 133 6.04 -4.63 -12.30
N GLY A 134 7.01 -4.95 -13.16
CA GLY A 134 8.39 -5.32 -12.80
C GLY A 134 9.36 -4.83 -13.87
#